data_AF-A0A1F2TTU4-F1
#
_entry.id   AF-A0A1F2TTU4-F1
#
_cell.length_a   1.000
_cell.length_b   1.000
_cell.length_c   1.000
_cell.angle_alpha   90.00
_cell.angle_beta   90.00
_cell.angle_gamma   90.00
#
_symmetry.space_group_name_H-M   'P 1'
#
loop_
_entity.id
_entity.type
_entity.pdbx_description
1 polymer ?
#
loop_
_entity_poly.entity_id
_entity_poly.type
_entity_poly.pdbx_seq_one_letter_code
_entity_poly.pdbx_strand_id
1 'polypeptide(L)'
;MIHRQLRLRVLESLERRAKQFRSREELWPFRVPHEPLALDRAVEDALEPDEIPRFDPAVLRSRTLLALEWHDGGAWEAWTIALPSGVVLYCDSGAEEARVLASARRHSPEEADHFFIELLAESRGEYFGIEMSGDAPDRVRTAVVDRDFLVDAFVEMYEGTPAQHSIERTRASAGVEADARSAGGRDFRGDVARWLDVVLAAPDRAAVRRARRPRRLRELES
;
A
#
# COMPACT_ATOMS: atom_id res chain seq x y z
N MET A 1 -3.95 -3.30 -30.06
CA MET A 1 -4.32 -1.91 -30.39
C MET A 1 -5.47 -1.42 -29.49
N ILE A 2 -6.55 -2.20 -29.35
CA ILE A 2 -7.72 -1.89 -28.49
C ILE A 2 -7.35 -1.59 -27.02
N HIS A 3 -6.54 -2.43 -26.37
CA HIS A 3 -6.15 -2.21 -24.96
C HIS A 3 -5.44 -0.86 -24.70
N ARG A 4 -4.67 -0.35 -25.67
CA ARG A 4 -4.00 0.96 -25.52
C ARG A 4 -5.01 2.09 -25.53
N GLN A 5 -6.03 2.01 -26.38
CA GLN A 5 -7.07 3.04 -26.50
C GLN A 5 -7.98 3.05 -25.26
N LEU A 6 -8.39 1.88 -24.76
CA LEU A 6 -9.15 1.77 -23.51
C LEU A 6 -8.37 2.37 -22.34
N ARG A 7 -7.09 2.02 -22.21
CA ARG A 7 -6.21 2.58 -21.18
C ARG A 7 -6.12 4.11 -21.26
N LEU A 8 -5.98 4.68 -22.46
CA LEU A 8 -5.91 6.13 -22.63
C LEU A 8 -7.21 6.81 -22.21
N ARG A 9 -8.38 6.27 -22.58
CA ARG A 9 -9.69 6.81 -22.15
C ARG A 9 -9.86 6.82 -20.64
N VAL A 10 -9.45 5.74 -19.96
CA VAL A 10 -9.49 5.66 -18.50
C VAL A 10 -8.54 6.68 -17.87
N LEU A 11 -7.30 6.80 -18.37
CA LEU A 11 -6.34 7.80 -17.88
C LEU A 11 -6.84 9.23 -18.07
N GLU A 12 -7.47 9.54 -19.20
CA GLU A 12 -8.09 10.85 -19.45
C GLU A 12 -9.28 11.13 -18.51
N SER A 13 -10.07 10.10 -18.19
CA SER A 13 -11.15 10.21 -17.21
C SER A 13 -10.61 10.54 -15.82
N LEU A 14 -9.59 9.80 -15.39
CA LEU A 14 -8.88 10.03 -14.12
C LEU A 14 -8.25 11.43 -14.06
N GLU A 15 -7.67 11.89 -15.16
CA GLU A 15 -7.11 13.25 -15.30
C GLU A 15 -8.18 14.33 -15.08
N ARG A 16 -9.38 14.15 -15.65
CA ARG A 16 -10.48 15.09 -15.43
C ARG A 16 -10.92 15.13 -13.96
N ARG A 17 -10.99 13.97 -13.30
CA ARG A 17 -11.36 13.86 -11.89
C ARG A 17 -10.30 14.44 -10.96
N ALA A 18 -9.02 14.19 -11.21
CA ALA A 18 -7.91 14.72 -10.42
C ALA A 18 -7.91 16.26 -10.34
N LYS A 19 -8.41 16.95 -11.36
CA LYS A 19 -8.56 18.43 -11.36
C LYS A 19 -9.56 18.94 -10.33
N GLN A 20 -10.48 18.09 -9.87
CA GLN A 20 -11.47 18.44 -8.85
C GLN A 20 -10.93 18.29 -7.43
N PHE A 21 -9.77 17.62 -7.26
CA PHE A 21 -9.15 17.42 -5.97
C PHE A 21 -8.69 18.76 -5.38
N ARG A 22 -8.80 18.88 -4.06
CA ARG A 22 -8.55 20.12 -3.34
C ARG A 22 -7.29 19.98 -2.49
N SER A 23 -6.49 21.03 -2.49
CA SER A 23 -5.38 21.17 -1.54
C SER A 23 -5.96 21.40 -0.14
N ARG A 24 -5.30 20.81 0.86
CA ARG A 24 -5.45 21.15 2.28
C ARG A 24 -4.07 21.49 2.82
N GLU A 25 -3.99 22.37 3.82
CA GLU A 25 -2.71 22.88 4.32
C GLU A 25 -1.90 21.75 4.97
N GLU A 26 -2.58 20.94 5.76
CA GLU A 26 -2.04 19.76 6.44
C GLU A 26 -1.64 18.62 5.50
N LEU A 27 -2.08 18.64 4.24
CA LEU A 27 -1.78 17.61 3.24
C LEU A 27 -0.87 18.11 2.13
N TRP A 28 -0.31 19.31 2.23
CA TRP A 28 0.58 19.82 1.18
C TRP A 28 1.77 18.86 0.99
N PRO A 29 2.19 18.51 -0.25
CA PRO A 29 1.78 19.08 -1.54
C PRO A 29 0.60 18.37 -2.23
N PHE A 30 -0.09 17.45 -1.54
CA PHE A 30 -1.18 16.68 -2.11
C PHE A 30 -2.46 17.50 -2.31
N ARG A 31 -3.24 17.02 -3.27
CA ARG A 31 -4.66 17.33 -3.40
C ARG A 31 -5.44 16.05 -3.19
N VAL A 32 -6.47 16.11 -2.36
CA VAL A 32 -7.32 14.97 -2.04
C VAL A 32 -8.73 15.18 -2.60
N PRO A 33 -9.45 14.12 -2.97
CA PRO A 33 -10.88 14.23 -3.24
C PRO A 33 -11.65 14.54 -1.95
N HIS A 34 -12.93 14.92 -2.07
CA HIS A 34 -13.79 15.11 -0.90
C HIS A 34 -14.06 13.77 -0.20
N GLU A 35 -14.25 12.72 -0.99
CA GLU A 35 -14.38 11.32 -0.57
C GLU A 35 -13.43 10.47 -1.44
N PRO A 36 -12.83 9.38 -0.91
CA PRO A 36 -12.02 8.47 -1.70
C PRO A 36 -12.73 8.04 -2.98
N LEU A 37 -12.04 8.15 -4.11
CA LEU A 37 -12.64 7.87 -5.41
C LEU A 37 -12.46 6.40 -5.77
N ALA A 38 -13.54 5.62 -5.80
CA ALA A 38 -13.51 4.25 -6.29
C ALA A 38 -12.98 4.19 -7.74
N LEU A 39 -11.92 3.40 -7.94
CA LEU A 39 -11.25 3.27 -9.24
C LEU A 39 -12.15 2.59 -10.27
N ASP A 40 -12.91 1.58 -9.85
CA ASP A 40 -13.85 0.88 -10.72
C ASP A 40 -14.93 1.83 -11.25
N ARG A 41 -15.42 2.76 -10.40
CA ARG A 41 -16.31 3.84 -10.84
C ARG A 41 -15.67 4.78 -11.85
N ALA A 42 -14.35 4.97 -11.81
CA ALA A 42 -13.66 5.78 -12.82
C ALA A 42 -13.51 5.03 -14.15
N VAL A 43 -13.40 3.70 -14.10
CA VAL A 43 -13.39 2.82 -15.28
C VAL A 43 -14.77 2.76 -15.91
N GLU A 44 -15.82 2.52 -15.12
CA GLU A 44 -17.22 2.47 -15.55
C GLU A 44 -17.64 3.76 -16.28
N ASP A 45 -17.26 4.93 -15.75
CA ASP A 45 -17.57 6.22 -16.38
C ASP A 45 -16.78 6.47 -17.69
N ALA A 46 -15.66 5.78 -17.89
CA ALA A 46 -14.77 6.02 -19.03
C ALA A 46 -15.05 5.10 -20.22
N LEU A 47 -15.58 3.92 -19.96
CA LEU A 47 -15.70 2.81 -20.90
C LEU A 47 -17.17 2.42 -21.13
N GLU A 48 -17.47 1.85 -22.30
CA GLU A 48 -18.79 1.29 -22.56
C GLU A 48 -18.99 -0.03 -21.80
N PRO A 49 -20.23 -0.43 -21.45
CA PRO A 49 -20.48 -1.62 -20.64
C PRO A 49 -19.88 -2.93 -21.17
N ASP A 50 -19.76 -3.10 -22.48
CA ASP A 50 -19.16 -4.28 -23.11
C ASP A 50 -17.60 -4.24 -23.14
N GLU A 51 -17.01 -3.08 -22.87
CA GLU A 51 -15.57 -2.87 -22.79
C GLU A 51 -15.02 -3.12 -21.37
N ILE A 52 -15.82 -2.87 -20.32
CA ILE A 52 -15.40 -2.98 -18.91
C ILE A 52 -14.81 -4.37 -18.60
N PRO A 53 -15.43 -5.51 -18.95
CA PRO A 53 -14.88 -6.84 -18.64
C PRO A 53 -13.55 -7.14 -19.35
N ARG A 54 -13.18 -6.34 -20.36
CA ARG A 54 -11.94 -6.49 -21.15
C ARG A 54 -10.82 -5.61 -20.61
N PHE A 55 -11.09 -4.79 -19.60
CA PHE A 55 -10.14 -3.87 -19.02
C PHE A 55 -9.74 -4.32 -17.62
N ASP A 56 -8.46 -4.61 -17.43
CA ASP A 56 -7.89 -4.91 -16.11
C ASP A 56 -7.31 -3.62 -15.50
N PRO A 57 -7.88 -3.07 -14.40
CA PRO A 57 -7.38 -1.85 -13.76
C PRO A 57 -5.92 -1.94 -13.31
N ALA A 58 -5.38 -3.15 -13.07
CA ALA A 58 -3.99 -3.33 -12.67
C ALA A 58 -2.99 -2.81 -13.73
N VAL A 59 -3.40 -2.71 -15.00
CA VAL A 59 -2.57 -2.15 -16.09
C VAL A 59 -2.34 -0.63 -15.98
N LEU A 60 -3.06 0.03 -15.08
CA LEU A 60 -2.85 1.45 -14.75
C LEU A 60 -1.73 1.65 -13.74
N ARG A 61 -1.42 0.62 -12.94
CA ARG A 61 -0.41 0.68 -11.89
C ARG A 61 0.96 0.98 -12.49
N SER A 62 1.58 2.05 -12.01
CA SER A 62 2.95 2.42 -12.36
C SER A 62 3.97 1.80 -11.41
N ARG A 63 3.68 1.80 -10.11
CA ARG A 63 4.54 1.24 -9.06
C ARG A 63 3.72 0.94 -7.80
N THR A 64 4.20 -0.01 -7.00
CA THR A 64 3.71 -0.25 -5.64
C THR A 64 4.64 0.45 -4.66
N LEU A 65 4.08 1.23 -3.73
CA LEU A 65 4.82 1.99 -2.72
C LEU A 65 5.00 1.18 -1.44
N LEU A 66 3.91 0.59 -0.98
CA LEU A 66 3.84 -0.18 0.25
C LEU A 66 2.81 -1.30 0.05
N ALA A 67 3.14 -2.52 0.42
CA ALA A 67 2.22 -3.64 0.46
C ALA A 67 2.40 -4.37 1.79
N LEU A 68 1.28 -4.60 2.46
CA LEU A 68 1.19 -5.22 3.78
C LEU A 68 0.34 -6.49 3.65
N GLU A 69 0.82 -7.59 4.22
CA GLU A 69 0.08 -8.86 4.26
C GLU A 69 0.05 -9.41 5.69
N TRP A 70 -1.11 -9.92 6.11
CA TRP A 70 -1.35 -10.47 7.44
C TRP A 70 -1.49 -12.01 7.43
N HIS A 71 -1.49 -12.63 8.62
CA HIS A 71 -1.56 -14.09 8.80
C HIS A 71 -2.86 -14.72 8.32
N ASP A 72 -3.96 -13.98 8.44
CA ASP A 72 -5.30 -14.36 7.99
C ASP A 72 -5.46 -14.30 6.46
N GLY A 73 -4.46 -13.77 5.76
CA GLY A 73 -4.49 -13.55 4.31
C GLY A 73 -5.07 -12.20 3.90
N GLY A 74 -5.38 -11.33 4.86
CA GLY A 74 -5.63 -9.92 4.60
C GLY A 74 -4.43 -9.29 3.90
N ALA A 75 -4.70 -8.39 2.96
CA ALA A 75 -3.68 -7.66 2.24
C ALA A 75 -4.16 -6.24 1.93
N TRP A 76 -3.23 -5.30 2.00
CA TRP A 76 -3.46 -3.90 1.65
C TRP A 76 -2.24 -3.38 0.91
N GLU A 77 -2.47 -2.62 -0.16
CA GLU A 77 -1.40 -2.03 -0.95
C GLU A 77 -1.65 -0.55 -1.21
N ALA A 78 -0.64 0.29 -0.99
CA ALA A 78 -0.53 1.62 -1.57
C ALA A 78 0.32 1.58 -2.84
N TRP A 79 -0.16 2.23 -3.91
CA TRP A 79 0.45 2.20 -5.22
C TRP A 79 0.08 3.46 -6.01
N THR A 80 0.71 3.68 -7.17
CA THR A 80 0.48 4.91 -7.94
C THR A 80 0.08 4.69 -9.39
N ILE A 81 -0.65 5.65 -9.96
CA ILE A 81 -0.92 5.79 -11.40
C ILE A 81 -0.22 7.05 -11.91
N ALA A 82 0.57 6.93 -12.98
CA ALA A 82 1.17 8.08 -13.64
C ALA A 82 0.23 8.58 -14.75
N LEU A 83 -0.24 9.82 -14.64
CA LEU A 83 -1.11 10.45 -15.62
C LEU A 83 -0.30 11.12 -16.75
N PRO A 84 -0.86 11.25 -17.97
CA PRO A 84 -0.17 11.89 -19.10
C PRO A 84 0.27 13.33 -18.84
N SER A 85 -0.42 14.07 -17.96
CA SER A 85 -0.04 15.43 -17.58
C SER A 85 1.21 15.53 -16.69
N GLY A 86 1.73 14.40 -16.21
CA GLY A 86 2.76 14.37 -15.16
C GLY A 86 2.20 14.50 -13.75
N VAL A 87 0.88 14.43 -13.55
CA VAL A 87 0.28 14.20 -12.23
C VAL A 87 0.44 12.73 -11.84
N VAL A 88 0.72 12.47 -10.57
CA VAL A 88 0.73 11.13 -9.98
C VAL A 88 -0.51 11.00 -9.09
N LEU A 89 -1.27 9.94 -9.29
CA LEU A 89 -2.35 9.55 -8.38
C LEU A 89 -1.81 8.51 -7.40
N TYR A 90 -2.13 8.71 -6.13
CA TYR A 90 -1.89 7.77 -5.05
C TYR A 90 -3.17 6.98 -4.83
N CYS A 91 -3.03 5.67 -4.81
CA CYS A 91 -4.13 4.73 -4.74
C CYS A 91 -3.88 3.75 -3.61
N ASP A 92 -4.97 3.19 -3.07
CA ASP A 92 -4.89 1.95 -2.32
C ASP A 92 -5.78 0.86 -2.90
N SER A 93 -5.53 -0.37 -2.45
CA SER A 93 -6.40 -1.52 -2.69
C SER A 93 -6.35 -2.45 -1.49
N GLY A 94 -7.52 -2.81 -0.97
CA GLY A 94 -7.69 -3.81 0.08
C GLY A 94 -8.56 -4.99 -0.40
N ALA A 95 -9.37 -5.55 0.50
CA ALA A 95 -10.25 -6.68 0.19
C ALA A 95 -11.48 -6.32 -0.67
N GLU A 96 -11.94 -5.07 -0.61
CA GLU A 96 -13.21 -4.65 -1.21
C GLU A 96 -13.02 -3.94 -2.55
N GLU A 97 -12.32 -2.80 -2.54
CA GLU A 97 -12.16 -1.96 -3.72
C GLU A 97 -10.77 -1.30 -3.79
N ALA A 98 -10.41 -0.86 -5.00
CA ALA A 98 -9.28 0.03 -5.22
C ALA A 98 -9.76 1.48 -5.26
N ARG A 99 -9.07 2.38 -4.55
CA ARG A 99 -9.48 3.78 -4.42
C ARG A 99 -8.35 4.71 -4.81
N VAL A 100 -8.69 5.87 -5.35
CA VAL A 100 -7.77 6.99 -5.54
C VAL A 100 -7.89 7.91 -4.33
N LEU A 101 -6.77 8.09 -3.64
CA LEU A 101 -6.67 8.78 -2.35
C LEU A 101 -6.19 10.22 -2.51
N ALA A 102 -5.24 10.45 -3.40
CA ALA A 102 -4.62 11.75 -3.56
C ALA A 102 -4.01 11.94 -4.95
N SER A 103 -3.68 13.18 -5.26
CA SER A 103 -2.87 13.54 -6.43
C SER A 103 -1.75 14.49 -6.05
N ALA A 104 -0.60 14.36 -6.71
CA ALA A 104 0.51 15.30 -6.59
C ALA A 104 1.11 15.59 -7.97
N ARG A 105 1.70 16.78 -8.14
CA ARG A 105 2.48 17.09 -9.34
C ARG A 105 3.90 16.54 -9.22
N ARG A 106 4.41 16.05 -10.34
CA ARG A 106 5.76 15.49 -10.44
C ARG A 106 6.82 16.59 -10.41
N HIS A 107 7.38 16.84 -9.23
CA HIS A 107 8.63 17.60 -9.07
C HIS A 107 9.76 16.64 -8.67
N SER A 108 9.51 15.76 -7.71
CA SER A 108 10.31 14.56 -7.38
C SER A 108 9.37 13.42 -6.95
N PRO A 109 9.23 12.33 -7.73
CA PRO A 109 8.37 11.21 -7.36
C PRO A 109 8.74 10.52 -6.05
N GLU A 110 10.03 10.54 -5.68
CA GLU A 110 10.54 9.89 -4.46
C GLU A 110 10.21 10.73 -3.23
N GLU A 111 10.41 12.04 -3.33
CA GLU A 111 10.04 12.99 -2.27
C GLU A 111 8.54 12.96 -1.99
N ALA A 112 7.72 12.95 -3.05
CA ALA A 112 6.27 12.81 -2.90
C ALA A 112 5.88 11.46 -2.28
N ASP A 113 6.61 10.37 -2.54
CA ASP A 113 6.30 9.10 -1.87
C ASP A 113 6.65 9.13 -0.39
N HIS A 114 7.79 9.72 -0.04
CA HIS A 114 8.18 9.89 1.35
C HIS A 114 7.13 10.70 2.10
N PHE A 115 6.73 11.86 1.56
CA PHE A 115 5.65 12.65 2.14
C PHE A 115 4.32 11.89 2.24
N PHE A 116 3.99 11.05 1.26
CA PHE A 116 2.77 10.24 1.33
C PHE A 116 2.83 9.23 2.49
N ILE A 117 3.96 8.53 2.66
CA ILE A 117 4.14 7.55 3.73
C ILE A 117 4.22 8.21 5.10
N GLU A 118 4.85 9.38 5.19
CA GLU A 118 4.90 10.20 6.41
C GLU A 118 3.48 10.60 6.84
N LEU A 119 2.70 11.21 5.96
CA LEU A 119 1.30 11.58 6.25
C LEU A 119 0.43 10.36 6.57
N LEU A 120 0.67 9.22 5.90
CA LEU A 120 -0.02 7.97 6.19
C LEU A 120 0.28 7.51 7.62
N ALA A 121 1.54 7.59 8.05
CA ALA A 121 1.98 7.20 9.39
C ALA A 121 1.45 8.15 10.47
N GLU A 122 1.66 9.46 10.31
CA GLU A 122 1.23 10.50 11.26
C GLU A 122 -0.27 10.46 11.51
N SER A 123 -1.07 10.30 10.45
CA SER A 123 -2.53 10.22 10.56
C SER A 123 -3.06 8.81 10.81
N ARG A 124 -2.19 7.80 10.80
CA ARG A 124 -2.58 6.37 10.81
C ARG A 124 -3.63 6.04 9.74
N GLY A 125 -3.52 6.70 8.59
CA GLY A 125 -4.42 6.56 7.46
C GLY A 125 -5.66 7.46 7.46
N GLU A 126 -5.94 8.19 8.55
CA GLU A 126 -7.17 8.99 8.69
C GLU A 126 -7.30 10.04 7.58
N TYR A 127 -6.21 10.73 7.22
CA TYR A 127 -6.21 11.74 6.16
C TYR A 127 -6.64 11.23 4.79
N PHE A 128 -6.55 9.92 4.57
CA PHE A 128 -6.91 9.26 3.32
C PHE A 128 -8.15 8.38 3.44
N GLY A 129 -8.84 8.39 4.59
CA GLY A 129 -9.99 7.51 4.84
C GLY A 129 -9.61 6.03 4.88
N ILE A 130 -8.41 5.73 5.37
CA ILE A 130 -7.93 4.37 5.63
C ILE A 130 -8.02 4.11 7.12
N GLU A 131 -8.71 3.04 7.49
CA GLU A 131 -8.69 2.54 8.86
C GLU A 131 -7.49 1.59 9.02
N MET A 132 -6.49 1.98 9.81
CA MET A 132 -5.38 1.12 10.17
C MET A 132 -5.59 0.58 11.58
N SER A 133 -6.33 -0.54 11.68
CA SER A 133 -6.57 -1.24 12.94
C SER A 133 -6.05 -2.68 12.89
N GLY A 134 -5.76 -3.26 14.05
CA GLY A 134 -5.34 -4.66 14.19
C GLY A 134 -3.86 -4.87 14.49
N ASP A 135 -3.42 -6.11 14.28
CA ASP A 135 -2.04 -6.55 14.52
C ASP A 135 -1.10 -6.01 13.41
N ALA A 136 0.21 -5.99 13.70
CA ALA A 136 1.21 -5.69 12.68
C ALA A 136 1.23 -6.76 11.57
N PRO A 137 1.54 -6.39 10.31
CA PRO A 137 1.61 -7.33 9.21
C PRO A 137 2.76 -8.31 9.39
N ASP A 138 2.61 -9.51 8.82
CA ASP A 138 3.66 -10.54 8.81
C ASP A 138 4.67 -10.33 7.67
N ARG A 139 4.28 -9.53 6.68
CA ARG A 139 5.09 -9.27 5.50
C ARG A 139 4.87 -7.85 5.04
N VAL A 140 5.98 -7.19 4.72
CA VAL A 140 6.01 -5.84 4.17
C VAL A 140 6.79 -5.89 2.86
N ARG A 141 6.30 -5.21 1.83
CA ARG A 141 7.06 -4.89 0.63
C ARG A 141 6.96 -3.40 0.38
N THR A 142 8.07 -2.77 0.03
CA THR A 142 8.07 -1.33 -0.21
C THR A 142 9.08 -0.97 -1.28
N ALA A 143 8.80 0.11 -1.99
CA ALA A 143 9.75 0.74 -2.91
C ALA A 143 10.71 1.72 -2.20
N VAL A 144 10.42 2.07 -0.94
CA VAL A 144 11.26 2.96 -0.15
C VAL A 144 12.49 2.19 0.34
N VAL A 145 13.68 2.71 0.06
CA VAL A 145 14.95 2.07 0.41
C VAL A 145 15.56 2.61 1.70
N ASP A 146 15.12 3.80 2.14
CA ASP A 146 15.58 4.41 3.38
C ASP A 146 15.05 3.64 4.59
N ARG A 147 15.98 3.00 5.30
CA ARG A 147 15.67 2.12 6.40
C ARG A 147 15.21 2.86 7.64
N ASP A 148 15.89 3.95 7.98
CA ASP A 148 15.58 4.72 9.18
C ASP A 148 14.24 5.42 9.04
N PHE A 149 13.97 5.99 7.86
CA PHE A 149 12.66 6.55 7.54
C PHE A 149 11.53 5.53 7.72
N LEU A 150 11.68 4.31 7.20
CA LEU A 150 10.67 3.27 7.36
C LEU A 150 10.46 2.89 8.82
N VAL A 151 11.54 2.79 9.61
CA VAL A 151 11.44 2.52 11.05
C VAL A 151 10.60 3.59 11.72
N ASP A 152 10.92 4.87 11.49
CA ASP A 152 10.23 5.99 12.12
C ASP A 152 8.75 6.05 11.69
N ALA A 153 8.46 5.83 10.41
CA ALA A 153 7.09 5.76 9.90
C ALA A 153 6.28 4.62 10.55
N PHE A 154 6.86 3.43 10.72
CA PHE A 154 6.17 2.31 11.36
C PHE A 154 6.04 2.47 12.88
N VAL A 155 6.98 3.18 13.53
CA VAL A 155 6.84 3.59 14.94
C VAL A 155 5.61 4.49 15.08
N GLU A 156 5.56 5.57 14.32
CA GLU A 156 4.46 6.55 14.37
C GLU A 156 3.09 5.88 14.12
N MET A 157 3.05 4.98 13.13
CA MET A 157 1.85 4.25 12.76
C MET A 157 1.36 3.30 13.86
N TYR A 158 2.25 2.64 14.60
CA TYR A 158 1.89 1.54 15.49
C TYR A 158 2.05 1.81 16.98
N GLU A 159 2.74 2.87 17.39
CA GLU A 159 2.92 3.17 18.82
C GLU A 159 1.58 3.42 19.52
N GLY A 160 1.37 2.78 20.66
CA GLY A 160 0.11 2.85 21.39
C GLY A 160 -1.06 2.08 20.74
N THR A 161 -0.82 1.28 19.70
CA THR A 161 -1.86 0.49 19.03
C THR A 161 -1.77 -1.01 19.37
N PRO A 162 -2.76 -1.84 18.99
CA PRO A 162 -2.64 -3.30 19.08
C PRO A 162 -1.42 -3.85 18.30
N ALA A 163 -1.03 -3.22 17.19
CA ALA A 163 0.12 -3.64 16.39
C ALA A 163 1.44 -3.58 17.17
N GLN A 164 1.63 -2.60 18.05
CA GLN A 164 2.79 -2.56 18.96
C GLN A 164 2.88 -3.85 19.79
N HIS A 165 1.77 -4.30 20.37
CA HIS A 165 1.74 -5.51 21.18
C HIS A 165 2.05 -6.77 20.34
N SER A 166 1.66 -6.79 19.07
CA SER A 166 2.02 -7.87 18.13
C SER A 166 3.53 -7.89 17.82
N ILE A 167 4.12 -6.72 17.60
CA ILE A 167 5.57 -6.56 17.37
C ILE A 167 6.37 -7.04 18.59
N GLU A 168 5.97 -6.61 19.78
CA GLU A 168 6.60 -7.02 21.04
C GLU A 168 6.50 -8.55 21.27
N ARG A 169 5.35 -9.17 20.95
CA ARG A 169 5.17 -10.63 21.05
C ARG A 169 6.02 -11.42 20.06
N THR A 170 6.16 -10.91 18.84
CA THR A 170 7.01 -11.53 17.80
C THR A 170 8.46 -11.58 18.27
N ARG A 171 8.95 -10.50 18.90
CA ARG A 171 10.28 -10.48 19.53
C ARG A 171 10.43 -11.53 20.62
N ALA A 172 9.48 -11.59 21.56
CA ALA A 172 9.55 -12.54 22.67
C ALA A 172 9.62 -14.00 22.19
N SER A 173 8.93 -14.30 21.08
CA SER A 173 8.88 -15.64 20.49
C SER A 173 10.15 -16.01 19.71
N ALA A 174 10.91 -15.02 19.23
CA ALA A 174 12.15 -15.22 18.48
C ALA A 174 13.37 -15.57 19.35
N GLY A 175 13.19 -15.71 20.67
CA GLY A 175 14.27 -16.14 21.59
C GLY A 175 15.44 -15.16 21.69
N VAL A 176 15.25 -13.91 21.25
CA VAL A 176 16.25 -12.85 21.43
C VAL A 176 16.21 -12.46 22.90
N GLU A 177 17.18 -12.96 23.67
CA GLU A 177 17.37 -12.62 25.08
C GLU A 177 17.20 -11.11 25.24
N ALA A 178 16.24 -10.73 26.08
CA ALA A 178 16.12 -9.36 26.51
C ALA A 178 17.41 -9.03 27.27
N ASP A 179 18.29 -8.23 26.68
CA ASP A 179 19.31 -7.51 27.42
C ASP A 179 18.57 -6.66 28.47
N ALA A 180 18.43 -7.26 29.65
CA ALA A 180 17.57 -6.80 30.74
C ALA A 180 18.20 -5.63 31.52
N ARG A 181 18.84 -4.69 30.82
CA ARG A 181 19.55 -3.55 31.41
C ARG A 181 19.32 -2.21 30.70
N SER A 182 18.15 -2.01 30.11
CA SER A 182 17.64 -0.64 29.90
C SER A 182 16.51 -0.37 30.88
N ALA A 183 16.89 0.05 32.08
CA ALA A 183 16.00 0.69 33.02
C ALA A 183 15.66 2.09 32.48
N GLY A 184 14.50 2.23 31.83
CA GLY A 184 13.95 3.51 31.37
C GLY A 184 13.40 3.45 29.96
N GLY A 185 12.10 3.16 29.82
CA GLY A 185 11.36 3.14 28.55
C GLY A 185 11.65 1.91 27.68
N ARG A 186 10.61 1.19 27.26
CA ARG A 186 10.77 0.17 26.20
C ARG A 186 11.10 0.92 24.91
N ASP A 187 12.26 0.64 24.32
CA ASP A 187 12.68 1.21 23.03
C ASP A 187 11.87 0.57 21.89
N PHE A 188 10.67 1.10 21.64
CA PHE A 188 9.78 0.60 20.60
C PHE A 188 10.36 0.79 19.20
N ARG A 189 11.15 1.85 18.97
CA ARG A 189 11.87 2.06 17.73
C ARG A 189 12.82 0.92 17.42
N GLY A 190 13.59 0.47 18.41
CA GLY A 190 14.46 -0.70 18.28
C GLY A 190 13.69 -2.00 18.01
N ASP A 191 12.47 -2.13 18.54
CA ASP A 191 11.60 -3.27 18.28
C ASP A 191 11.05 -3.28 16.85
N VAL A 192 10.63 -2.12 16.33
CA VAL A 192 10.20 -1.94 14.93
C VAL A 192 11.34 -2.23 13.97
N ALA A 193 12.56 -1.75 14.22
CA ALA A 193 13.71 -2.00 13.36
C ALA A 193 13.98 -3.50 13.17
N ARG A 194 13.99 -4.26 14.27
CA ARG A 194 14.17 -5.72 14.24
C ARG A 194 12.99 -6.43 13.58
N TRP A 195 11.76 -6.03 13.89
CA TRP A 195 10.56 -6.60 13.28
C TRP A 195 10.60 -6.42 11.75
N LEU A 196 10.96 -5.24 11.29
CA LEU A 196 11.08 -4.96 9.86
C LEU A 196 12.14 -5.85 9.17
N ASP A 197 13.23 -6.24 9.84
CA ASP A 197 14.25 -7.11 9.22
C ASP A 197 13.64 -8.48 8.88
N VAL A 198 12.71 -8.95 9.71
CA VAL A 198 11.99 -10.21 9.50
C VAL A 198 10.94 -10.07 8.41
N VAL A 199 10.06 -9.07 8.49
CA VAL A 199 8.90 -8.98 7.59
C VAL A 199 9.23 -8.53 6.17
N LEU A 200 10.35 -7.81 5.96
CA LEU A 200 10.85 -7.49 4.62
C LEU A 200 11.50 -8.69 3.93
N ALA A 201 12.11 -9.60 4.69
CA ALA A 201 12.73 -10.82 4.17
C ALA A 201 11.71 -11.96 3.95
N ALA A 202 10.46 -11.79 4.42
CA ALA A 202 9.44 -12.82 4.38
C ALA A 202 9.06 -13.22 2.93
N PRO A 203 9.03 -14.53 2.61
CA PRO A 203 8.77 -15.01 1.26
C PRO A 203 7.31 -14.78 0.84
N ASP A 204 7.09 -14.79 -0.48
CA ASP A 204 5.76 -14.60 -1.05
C ASP A 204 4.81 -15.76 -0.76
N ARG A 205 3.81 -15.51 0.09
CA ARG A 205 2.86 -16.55 0.52
C ARG A 205 1.97 -17.03 -0.63
N ALA A 206 1.62 -16.17 -1.58
CA ALA A 206 0.86 -16.57 -2.77
C ALA A 206 1.72 -17.47 -3.68
N ALA A 207 3.01 -17.18 -3.82
CA ALA A 207 3.95 -18.05 -4.54
C ALA A 207 4.16 -19.40 -3.81
N VAL A 208 4.28 -19.39 -2.48
CA VAL A 208 4.44 -20.60 -1.65
C VAL A 208 3.20 -21.49 -1.72
N ARG A 209 1.99 -20.91 -1.68
CA ARG A 209 0.71 -21.65 -1.86
C ARG A 209 0.61 -22.26 -3.26
N ARG A 210 1.03 -21.55 -4.32
CA ARG A 210 1.07 -22.09 -5.70
C ARG A 210 2.08 -23.23 -5.85
N ALA A 211 3.25 -23.13 -5.21
CA ALA A 211 4.28 -24.17 -5.25
C ALA A 211 3.88 -25.45 -4.47
N ARG A 212 3.02 -25.33 -3.45
CA ARG A 212 2.52 -26.45 -2.64
C ARG A 212 1.33 -27.20 -3.25
N ARG A 213 0.77 -26.78 -4.39
CA ARG A 213 -0.19 -27.61 -5.13
C ARG A 213 0.56 -28.75 -5.82
N PRO A 214 0.37 -30.03 -5.44
CA PRO A 214 0.97 -31.13 -6.19
C PRO A 214 0.43 -31.11 -7.62
N ARG A 215 1.32 -31.15 -8.61
CA ARG A 215 0.99 -31.54 -10.00
C ARG A 215 0.44 -32.97 -9.96
N ARG A 216 -0.87 -33.13 -9.82
CA ARG A 216 -1.57 -34.38 -10.14
C ARG A 216 -2.70 -34.10 -11.11
N LEU A 217 -2.78 -34.97 -12.12
CA LEU A 217 -3.72 -35.03 -13.25
C LEU A 217 -3.37 -34.17 -14.48
N ARG A 218 -2.28 -34.53 -15.14
CA ARG A 218 -2.20 -34.57 -16.62
C ARG A 218 -1.58 -35.90 -17.02
N GLU A 219 -2.34 -36.97 -16.83
CA GLU A 219 -2.09 -38.30 -17.38
C GLU A 219 -3.41 -39.05 -17.19
N LEU A 220 -4.30 -38.94 -18.16
CA LEU A 220 -5.44 -39.83 -18.42
C LEU A 220 -6.18 -39.37 -19.70
N GLU A 221 -5.44 -39.10 -20.77
CA GLU A 221 -5.95 -39.14 -22.15
C GLU A 221 -4.78 -39.56 -23.05
N SER A 222 -4.61 -40.87 -23.22
CA SER A 222 -3.82 -41.52 -24.27
C SER A 222 -4.51 -42.82 -24.62
#